data_AF-A0A947V5D7-F1
#
_entry.id   AF-A0A947V5D7-F1
#
_cell.length_a   1.000
_cell.length_b   1.000
_cell.length_c   1.000
_cell.angle_alpha   90.00
_cell.angle_beta   90.00
_cell.angle_gamma   90.00
#
_symmetry.space_group_name_H-M   'P 1'
#
loop_
_entity.id
_entity.type
_entity.pdbx_description
1 polymer ?
#
loop_
_entity_poly.entity_id
_entity_poly.type
_entity_poly.pdbx_seq_one_letter_code
_entity_poly.pdbx_strand_id
1 'polypeptide(L)'
;METPSSILLSNMGSFIPGDVETVIRQDAPLEVYRNPFLAEAMVNLNMIDTQGGGIKRMFQTQMRRFFPLPDYDLSKPDRVAVIVRGEILDEKYSNLLMKRSDLDLWQVILLDKIQKRVPVTHEDHRRLKNAGVVEGRYPNLFIASPVARLTGQEARHILERGFNKRYYLDLIVALVKEHGPVSRKKIDQLLSGKLPDVMSEKQKNVKIHNLLSELSREQVICNSGSRSKPLWQSTMIGNENYQRESKD
;
A
#
# COMPACT_ATOMS: atom_id res chain seq x y z
N MET A 1 -5.84 3.69 -28.18
CA MET A 1 -7.18 3.21 -27.82
C MET A 1 -7.72 4.15 -26.77
N GLU A 2 -8.88 4.73 -27.00
CA GLU A 2 -9.53 5.64 -26.07
C GLU A 2 -10.74 4.94 -25.45
N THR A 3 -10.87 5.06 -24.13
CA THR A 3 -12.04 4.62 -23.36
C THR A 3 -12.57 5.82 -22.58
N PRO A 4 -13.83 5.78 -22.10
CA PRO A 4 -14.36 6.88 -21.28
C PRO A 4 -13.52 7.22 -20.04
N SER A 5 -12.75 6.25 -19.53
CA SER A 5 -11.95 6.36 -18.31
C SER A 5 -10.45 6.47 -18.54
N SER A 6 -9.94 6.28 -19.77
CA SER A 6 -8.49 6.29 -20.03
C SER A 6 -8.13 6.41 -21.50
N ILE A 7 -6.92 6.87 -21.76
CA ILE A 7 -6.31 6.89 -23.10
C ILE A 7 -5.05 6.04 -23.07
N LEU A 8 -5.00 5.01 -23.91
CA LEU A 8 -3.82 4.20 -24.19
C LEU A 8 -3.18 4.67 -25.50
N LEU A 9 -1.95 5.19 -25.39
CA LEU A 9 -1.07 5.50 -26.51
C LEU A 9 -0.02 4.40 -26.60
N SER A 10 0.17 3.81 -27.78
CA SER A 10 1.22 2.81 -28.00
C SER A 10 1.95 3.15 -29.29
N ASN A 11 3.28 3.15 -29.24
CA ASN A 11 4.12 3.31 -30.42
C ASN A 11 5.15 2.18 -30.51
N MET A 12 5.68 1.98 -31.71
CA MET A 12 6.87 1.15 -31.92
C MET A 12 8.14 1.98 -31.70
N GLY A 13 9.14 1.34 -31.12
CA GLY A 13 10.44 1.92 -30.79
C GLY A 13 10.76 1.86 -29.30
N SER A 14 12.01 2.14 -28.98
CA SER A 14 12.50 2.22 -27.60
C SER A 14 12.25 3.59 -26.97
N PHE A 15 12.13 3.63 -25.64
CA PHE A 15 12.14 4.87 -24.87
C PHE A 15 13.57 5.38 -24.74
N ILE A 16 13.97 6.32 -25.61
CA ILE A 16 15.35 6.83 -25.72
C ILE A 16 15.95 7.27 -24.38
N PRO A 17 15.22 7.95 -23.48
CA PRO A 17 15.77 8.39 -22.20
C PRO A 17 16.08 7.26 -21.20
N GLY A 18 15.73 6.01 -21.52
CA GLY A 18 15.88 4.86 -20.63
C GLY A 18 14.69 4.70 -19.70
N ASP A 19 14.46 5.67 -18.80
CA ASP A 19 13.36 5.62 -17.83
C ASP A 19 12.68 6.98 -17.63
N VAL A 20 11.43 6.91 -17.15
CA VAL A 20 10.57 8.10 -16.98
C VAL A 20 11.00 8.95 -15.78
N GLU A 21 11.55 8.36 -14.73
CA GLU A 21 11.94 9.07 -13.52
C GLU A 21 13.13 9.99 -13.79
N THR A 22 14.08 9.54 -14.60
CA THR A 22 15.21 10.31 -15.09
C THR A 22 14.74 11.55 -15.85
N VAL A 23 13.78 11.40 -16.76
CA VAL A 23 13.22 12.54 -17.52
C VAL A 23 12.55 13.55 -16.58
N ILE A 24 11.78 13.07 -15.60
CA ILE A 24 11.10 13.93 -14.62
C ILE A 24 12.10 14.70 -13.74
N ARG A 25 13.22 14.07 -13.37
CA ARG A 25 14.29 14.68 -12.56
C ARG A 25 15.10 15.70 -13.33
N GLN A 26 15.48 15.39 -14.57
CA GLN A 26 16.29 16.27 -15.40
C GLN A 26 15.54 17.53 -15.80
N ASP A 27 14.23 17.40 -16.08
CA ASP A 27 13.36 18.52 -16.51
C ASP A 27 13.98 19.38 -17.62
N ALA A 28 14.67 18.72 -18.55
CA ALA A 28 15.41 19.32 -19.64
C ALA A 28 14.89 18.81 -20.99
N PRO A 29 15.11 19.56 -22.09
CA PRO A 29 14.90 19.04 -23.44
C PRO A 29 15.68 17.76 -23.65
N LEU A 30 15.15 16.87 -24.49
CA LEU A 30 15.91 15.70 -24.90
C LEU A 30 17.09 16.14 -25.75
N GLU A 31 18.30 15.67 -25.41
CA GLU A 31 19.49 15.92 -26.23
C GLU A 31 19.38 15.23 -27.60
N VAL A 32 18.65 14.11 -27.68
CA VAL A 32 18.54 13.29 -28.87
C VAL A 32 17.08 12.97 -29.17
N TYR A 33 16.62 13.42 -30.35
CA TYR A 33 15.35 13.02 -30.94
C TYR A 33 15.59 11.93 -31.98
N ARG A 34 14.68 10.93 -32.04
CA ARG A 34 14.77 9.83 -33.01
C ARG A 34 14.75 10.30 -34.45
N ASN A 35 13.92 11.31 -34.74
CA ASN A 35 13.83 11.97 -36.03
C ASN A 35 13.98 13.49 -35.79
N PRO A 36 15.19 14.04 -35.90
CA PRO A 36 15.45 15.45 -35.67
C PRO A 36 14.65 16.35 -36.63
N PHE A 37 14.53 15.97 -37.91
CA PHE A 37 13.79 16.74 -38.91
C PHE A 37 12.30 16.87 -38.55
N LEU A 38 11.67 15.78 -38.12
CA LEU A 38 10.27 15.83 -37.66
C LEU A 38 10.13 16.68 -36.40
N ALA A 39 11.03 16.53 -35.43
CA ALA A 39 10.99 17.32 -34.20
C ALA A 39 11.12 18.82 -34.51
N GLU A 40 12.05 19.21 -35.38
CA GLU A 40 12.24 20.58 -35.84
C GLU A 40 10.99 21.11 -36.57
N ALA A 41 10.40 20.31 -37.47
CA ALA A 41 9.16 20.69 -38.13
C ALA A 41 8.00 20.91 -37.14
N MET A 42 7.84 20.03 -36.15
CA MET A 42 6.80 20.17 -35.13
C MET A 42 7.01 21.39 -34.22
N VAL A 43 8.27 21.73 -33.91
CA VAL A 43 8.62 22.98 -33.22
C VAL A 43 8.23 24.18 -34.06
N ASN A 44 8.61 24.21 -35.34
CA ASN A 44 8.31 25.32 -36.25
C ASN A 44 6.79 25.52 -36.48
N LEU A 45 6.02 24.44 -36.36
CA LEU A 45 4.55 24.46 -36.42
C LEU A 45 3.88 24.72 -35.07
N ASN A 46 4.64 25.03 -34.00
CA ASN A 46 4.15 25.23 -32.63
C ASN A 46 3.32 24.06 -32.07
N MET A 47 3.63 22.83 -32.50
CA MET A 47 2.97 21.62 -32.01
C MET A 47 3.62 21.05 -30.75
N ILE A 48 4.92 21.29 -30.56
CA ILE A 48 5.68 20.87 -29.38
C ILE A 48 6.57 22.02 -28.88
N ASP A 49 6.80 22.04 -27.58
CA ASP A 49 7.70 23.00 -26.96
C ASP A 49 9.18 22.61 -27.17
N THR A 50 10.04 23.62 -27.30
CA THR A 50 11.51 23.47 -27.32
C THR A 50 12.10 23.33 -25.92
N GLN A 51 11.40 23.85 -24.93
CA GLN A 51 11.66 23.62 -23.51
C GLN A 51 11.14 22.22 -23.20
N GLY A 52 11.99 21.32 -22.73
CA GLY A 52 11.62 19.94 -22.42
C GLY A 52 10.54 19.82 -21.35
N GLY A 53 10.43 18.61 -20.77
CA GLY A 53 9.51 18.43 -19.64
C GLY A 53 8.04 18.24 -20.02
N GLY A 54 7.70 17.94 -21.28
CA GLY A 54 6.34 17.54 -21.65
C GLY A 54 5.81 16.37 -20.79
N ILE A 55 6.65 15.36 -20.53
CA ILE A 55 6.34 14.26 -19.62
C ILE A 55 6.09 14.76 -18.19
N LYS A 56 6.98 15.62 -17.67
CA LYS A 56 6.82 16.20 -16.33
C LYS A 56 5.54 17.03 -16.23
N ARG A 57 5.22 17.84 -17.24
CA ARG A 57 3.97 18.62 -17.32
C ARG A 57 2.74 17.72 -17.35
N MET A 58 2.79 16.57 -18.03
CA MET A 58 1.71 15.60 -18.00
C MET A 58 1.49 15.04 -16.60
N PHE A 59 2.58 14.66 -15.90
CA PHE A 59 2.53 14.21 -14.51
C PHE A 59 1.98 15.29 -13.56
N GLN A 60 2.47 16.52 -13.66
CA GLN A 60 1.98 17.65 -12.88
C GLN A 60 0.51 17.97 -13.17
N THR A 61 0.06 17.79 -14.41
CA THR A 61 -1.35 18.00 -14.78
C THR A 61 -2.25 16.96 -14.14
N GLN A 62 -1.86 15.68 -14.15
CA GLN A 62 -2.60 14.64 -13.43
C GLN A 62 -2.62 14.88 -11.93
N MET A 63 -1.49 15.27 -11.34
CA MET A 63 -1.40 15.64 -9.93
C MET A 63 -2.35 16.80 -9.57
N ARG A 64 -2.38 17.88 -10.36
CA ARG A 64 -3.30 19.02 -10.14
C ARG A 64 -4.78 18.66 -10.27
N ARG A 65 -5.09 17.65 -11.08
CA ARG A 65 -6.44 17.11 -11.24
C ARG A 65 -6.78 16.03 -10.21
N PHE A 66 -5.83 15.72 -9.32
CA PHE A 66 -5.94 14.67 -8.30
C PHE A 66 -6.17 13.27 -8.90
N PHE A 67 -5.74 13.07 -10.14
CA PHE A 67 -5.86 11.81 -10.85
C PHE A 67 -4.60 10.96 -10.72
N PRO A 68 -4.71 9.64 -10.95
CA PRO A 68 -3.56 8.75 -11.05
C PRO A 68 -2.57 9.27 -12.09
N LEU A 69 -1.29 9.13 -11.79
CA LEU A 69 -0.24 9.58 -12.70
C LEU A 69 -0.19 8.68 -13.94
N PRO A 70 0.37 9.16 -15.07
CA PRO A 70 0.51 8.37 -16.28
C PRO A 70 1.34 7.10 -16.05
N ASP A 71 0.86 5.97 -16.57
CA ASP A 71 1.54 4.68 -16.51
C ASP A 71 2.33 4.45 -17.80
N TYR A 72 3.65 4.32 -17.71
CA TYR A 72 4.50 3.97 -18.84
C TYR A 72 4.87 2.49 -18.76
N ASP A 73 4.50 1.72 -19.78
CA ASP A 73 4.97 0.35 -19.98
C ASP A 73 6.14 0.36 -20.96
N LEU A 74 7.33 0.12 -20.39
CA LEU A 74 8.62 0.02 -21.08
C LEU A 74 9.18 -1.41 -21.02
N SER A 75 8.34 -2.41 -20.70
CA SER A 75 8.77 -3.80 -20.53
C SER A 75 9.30 -4.44 -21.81
N LYS A 76 8.88 -3.92 -22.97
CA LYS A 76 9.32 -4.37 -24.29
C LYS A 76 10.33 -3.37 -24.86
N PRO A 77 11.50 -3.81 -25.36
CA PRO A 77 12.55 -2.91 -25.83
C PRO A 77 12.15 -2.13 -27.09
N ASP A 78 11.22 -2.65 -27.89
CA ASP A 78 10.78 -2.12 -29.18
C ASP A 78 9.37 -1.52 -29.14
N ARG A 79 8.81 -1.29 -27.95
CA ARG A 79 7.49 -0.71 -27.80
C ARG A 79 7.42 0.18 -26.57
N VAL A 80 6.85 1.36 -26.74
CA VAL A 80 6.48 2.25 -25.63
C VAL A 80 4.96 2.34 -25.58
N ALA A 81 4.37 2.05 -24.43
CA ALA A 81 2.96 2.30 -24.18
C ALA A 81 2.77 3.22 -22.98
N VAL A 82 1.78 4.12 -23.07
CA VAL A 82 1.42 5.08 -22.03
C VAL A 82 -0.07 5.03 -21.81
N ILE A 83 -0.49 4.89 -20.55
CA ILE A 83 -1.89 4.98 -20.14
C ILE A 83 -2.07 6.24 -19.32
N VAL A 84 -2.95 7.13 -19.78
CA VAL A 84 -3.38 8.32 -19.05
C VAL A 84 -4.81 8.07 -18.56
N ARG A 85 -4.99 8.04 -17.23
CA ARG A 85 -6.28 7.76 -16.60
C ARG A 85 -7.09 9.05 -16.43
N GLY A 86 -8.37 9.01 -16.78
CA GLY A 86 -9.33 10.10 -16.62
C GLY A 86 -10.26 9.94 -15.41
N GLU A 87 -10.01 8.94 -14.56
CA GLU A 87 -10.83 8.61 -13.40
C GLU A 87 -9.99 8.43 -12.13
N ILE A 88 -10.65 8.50 -10.99
CA ILE A 88 -10.05 8.23 -9.68
C ILE A 88 -9.86 6.71 -9.52
N LEU A 89 -8.63 6.30 -9.18
CA LEU A 89 -8.32 4.90 -8.89
C LEU A 89 -8.42 4.57 -7.39
N ASP A 90 -7.98 5.49 -6.53
CA ASP A 90 -8.15 5.42 -5.09
C ASP A 90 -8.60 6.79 -4.54
N GLU A 91 -9.73 6.78 -3.84
CA GLU A 91 -10.28 7.97 -3.20
C GLU A 91 -9.34 8.52 -2.12
N LYS A 92 -8.61 7.66 -1.39
CA LYS A 92 -7.67 8.09 -0.35
C LYS A 92 -6.52 8.89 -0.95
N TYR A 93 -5.98 8.43 -2.08
CA TYR A 93 -4.95 9.15 -2.84
C TYR A 93 -5.44 10.54 -3.25
N SER A 94 -6.59 10.59 -3.93
CA SER A 94 -7.13 11.84 -4.48
C SER A 94 -7.43 12.85 -3.37
N ASN A 95 -8.07 12.38 -2.28
CA ASN A 95 -8.35 13.21 -1.11
C ASN A 95 -7.08 13.70 -0.40
N LEU A 96 -6.05 12.87 -0.32
CA LEU A 96 -4.77 13.26 0.26
C LEU A 96 -4.15 14.41 -0.55
N LEU A 97 -4.12 14.30 -1.88
CA LEU A 97 -3.61 15.35 -2.76
C LEU A 97 -4.42 16.65 -2.66
N MET A 98 -5.74 16.57 -2.53
CA MET A 98 -6.60 17.76 -2.33
C MET A 98 -6.29 18.49 -1.01
N LYS A 99 -5.92 17.75 0.04
CA LYS A 99 -5.68 18.32 1.38
C LYS A 99 -4.24 18.76 1.61
N ARG A 100 -3.27 18.12 0.95
CA ARG A 100 -1.83 18.37 1.12
C ARG A 100 -1.25 18.96 -0.17
N SER A 101 -1.44 20.27 -0.34
CA SER A 101 -0.86 21.03 -1.46
C SER A 101 0.65 21.23 -1.33
N ASP A 102 1.23 20.86 -0.18
CA ASP A 102 2.66 20.91 0.11
C ASP A 102 3.44 19.69 -0.43
N LEU A 103 2.74 18.67 -0.96
CA LEU A 103 3.41 17.49 -1.50
C LEU A 103 4.16 17.84 -2.79
N ASP A 104 5.42 17.42 -2.86
CA ASP A 104 6.19 17.52 -4.09
C ASP A 104 5.82 16.41 -5.07
N LEU A 105 6.19 16.60 -6.35
CA LEU A 105 5.88 15.63 -7.41
C LEU A 105 6.45 14.24 -7.12
N TRP A 106 7.59 14.14 -6.44
CA TRP A 106 8.23 12.87 -6.15
C TRP A 106 7.46 12.07 -5.09
N GLN A 107 7.02 12.74 -4.03
CA GLN A 107 6.14 12.17 -3.02
C GLN A 107 4.84 11.67 -3.67
N VAL A 108 4.27 12.43 -4.60
CA VAL A 108 3.08 12.01 -5.35
C VAL A 108 3.36 10.79 -6.23
N ILE A 109 4.49 10.73 -6.93
CA ILE A 109 4.91 9.55 -7.70
C ILE A 109 4.98 8.30 -6.81
N LEU A 110 5.55 8.42 -5.62
CA LEU A 110 5.65 7.31 -4.68
C LEU A 110 4.29 6.89 -4.11
N LEU A 111 3.40 7.84 -3.83
CA LEU A 111 2.03 7.58 -3.39
C LEU A 111 1.21 6.87 -4.49
N ASP A 112 1.37 7.30 -5.74
CA ASP A 112 0.72 6.69 -6.89
C ASP A 112 1.22 5.25 -7.13
N LYS A 113 2.52 4.97 -6.91
CA LYS A 113 3.05 3.60 -6.87
C LYS A 113 2.35 2.74 -5.81
N ILE A 114 2.15 3.26 -4.59
CA ILE A 114 1.46 2.55 -3.51
C ILE A 114 0.00 2.25 -3.88
N GLN A 115 -0.73 3.24 -4.42
CA GLN A 115 -2.08 3.06 -4.95
C GLN A 115 -2.14 1.92 -5.98
N LYS A 116 -1.15 1.85 -6.87
CA LYS A 116 -1.04 0.84 -7.93
C LYS A 116 -0.41 -0.48 -7.46
N ARG A 117 -0.13 -0.64 -6.16
CA ARG A 117 0.53 -1.80 -5.55
C ARG A 117 1.91 -2.11 -6.11
N VAL A 118 2.61 -1.08 -6.59
CA VAL A 118 4.00 -1.16 -7.02
C VAL A 118 4.89 -1.03 -5.78
N PRO A 119 5.85 -1.96 -5.57
CA PRO A 119 6.78 -1.88 -4.44
C PRO A 119 7.59 -0.59 -4.47
N VAL A 120 7.76 0.02 -3.29
CA VAL A 120 8.66 1.15 -3.06
C VAL A 120 9.87 0.72 -2.26
N THR A 121 10.97 1.45 -2.36
CA THR A 121 12.18 1.15 -1.60
C THR A 121 11.97 1.36 -0.10
N HIS A 122 12.80 0.74 0.73
CA HIS A 122 12.73 0.94 2.18
C HIS A 122 13.00 2.41 2.58
N GLU A 123 13.83 3.11 1.83
CA GLU A 123 14.11 4.54 2.05
C GLU A 123 12.90 5.41 1.74
N ASP A 124 12.27 5.19 0.59
CA ASP A 124 11.06 5.90 0.19
C ASP A 124 9.92 5.66 1.18
N HIS A 125 9.75 4.42 1.64
CA HIS A 125 8.81 4.11 2.72
C HIS A 125 9.05 4.96 3.97
N ARG A 126 10.31 5.05 4.42
CA ARG A 126 10.64 5.83 5.62
C ARG A 126 10.32 7.31 5.42
N ARG A 127 10.62 7.87 4.25
CA ARG A 127 10.30 9.26 3.89
C ARG A 127 8.79 9.52 3.91
N LEU A 128 8.01 8.67 3.25
CA LEU A 128 6.54 8.80 3.22
C LEU A 128 5.92 8.67 4.62
N LYS A 129 6.44 7.74 5.43
CA LYS A 129 5.94 7.52 6.80
C LYS A 129 6.25 8.72 7.70
N ASN A 130 7.44 9.30 7.59
CA ASN A 130 7.80 10.51 8.32
C ASN A 130 6.98 11.73 7.89
N ALA A 131 6.60 11.80 6.61
CA ALA A 131 5.69 12.83 6.10
C ALA A 131 4.22 12.64 6.52
N GLY A 132 3.89 11.50 7.14
CA GLY A 132 2.53 11.20 7.63
C GLY A 132 1.52 10.92 6.52
N VAL A 133 1.99 10.61 5.30
CA VAL A 133 1.14 10.39 4.12
C VAL A 133 0.79 8.93 3.87
N VAL A 134 1.43 8.00 4.60
CA VAL A 134 1.19 6.56 4.50
C VAL A 134 1.13 5.91 5.88
N GLU A 135 0.34 4.84 5.97
CA GLU A 135 0.19 3.97 7.13
C GLU A 135 0.64 2.54 6.80
N GLY A 136 0.81 1.72 7.83
CA GLY A 136 1.19 0.30 7.69
C GLY A 136 2.64 -0.02 8.00
N ARG A 137 3.02 -1.27 7.71
CA ARG A 137 4.36 -1.83 7.96
C ARG A 137 4.91 -2.36 6.64
N TYR A 138 6.13 -1.94 6.29
CA TYR A 138 6.84 -2.46 5.13
C TYR A 138 6.82 -4.01 5.07
N PRO A 139 6.53 -4.59 3.88
CA PRO A 139 6.30 -3.95 2.59
C PRO A 139 4.85 -3.54 2.31
N ASN A 140 3.94 -3.71 3.28
CA ASN A 140 2.50 -3.47 3.12
C ASN A 140 2.15 -2.06 3.61
N LEU A 141 2.18 -1.10 2.69
CA LEU A 141 1.79 0.30 2.92
C LEU A 141 0.41 0.59 2.35
N PHE A 142 -0.29 1.55 2.98
CA PHE A 142 -1.53 2.12 2.47
C PHE A 142 -1.49 3.63 2.62
N ILE A 143 -2.20 4.34 1.76
CA ILE A 143 -2.27 5.81 1.81
C ILE A 143 -3.01 6.23 3.08
N ALA A 144 -2.39 7.11 3.85
CA ALA A 144 -3.00 7.64 5.06
C ALA A 144 -4.24 8.45 4.69
N SER A 145 -5.36 8.20 5.36
CA SER A 145 -6.58 8.96 5.13
C SER A 145 -6.76 10.02 6.21
N PRO A 146 -6.73 11.32 5.86
CA PRO A 146 -7.23 12.34 6.76
C PRO A 146 -8.76 12.27 6.93
N VAL A 147 -9.46 11.59 6.01
CA VAL A 147 -10.92 11.57 5.87
C VAL A 147 -11.56 10.39 6.62
N ALA A 148 -10.80 9.37 7.04
CA ALA A 148 -11.38 8.26 7.82
C ALA A 148 -12.03 8.72 9.14
N ARG A 149 -11.72 9.93 9.64
CA ARG A 149 -12.42 10.53 10.79
C ARG A 149 -13.74 11.23 10.45
N LEU A 150 -14.07 11.42 9.16
CA LEU A 150 -15.17 12.29 8.70
C LEU A 150 -16.11 11.62 7.69
N THR A 151 -15.66 10.63 6.93
CA THR A 151 -16.52 9.84 6.05
C THR A 151 -16.60 8.43 6.62
N GLY A 152 -17.81 7.92 6.87
CA GLY A 152 -18.16 6.64 7.55
C GLY A 152 -17.60 5.33 6.98
N GLN A 153 -16.34 5.32 6.53
CA GLN A 153 -15.49 4.18 6.22
C GLN A 153 -14.60 3.79 7.43
N GLU A 154 -14.89 4.31 8.62
CA GLU A 154 -14.17 4.05 9.88
C GLU A 154 -14.00 2.55 10.14
N ALA A 155 -15.06 1.77 9.89
CA ALA A 155 -15.05 0.32 10.03
C ALA A 155 -14.03 -0.35 9.09
N ARG A 156 -13.94 0.10 7.84
CA ARG A 156 -13.01 -0.47 6.85
C ARG A 156 -11.55 -0.13 7.19
N HIS A 157 -11.29 1.07 7.72
CA HIS A 157 -9.97 1.46 8.22
C HIS A 157 -9.53 0.64 9.44
N ILE A 158 -10.43 0.40 10.40
CA ILE A 158 -10.19 -0.50 11.54
C ILE A 158 -9.86 -1.93 11.05
N LEU A 159 -10.58 -2.42 10.03
CA LEU A 159 -10.36 -3.75 9.45
C LEU A 159 -9.01 -3.85 8.71
N GLU A 160 -8.62 -2.82 7.93
CA GLU A 160 -7.34 -2.78 7.19
C GLU A 160 -6.13 -2.58 8.12
N ARG A 161 -6.25 -1.71 9.13
CA ARG A 161 -5.21 -1.47 10.15
C ARG A 161 -5.03 -2.68 11.07
N GLY A 162 -6.11 -3.39 11.34
CA GLY A 162 -6.19 -4.42 12.37
C GLY A 162 -6.24 -3.82 13.78
N PHE A 163 -6.72 -4.64 14.72
CA PHE A 163 -6.76 -4.26 16.12
C PHE A 163 -5.36 -4.29 16.75
N ASN A 164 -5.22 -3.68 17.92
CA ASN A 164 -3.99 -3.79 18.69
C ASN A 164 -3.71 -5.27 19.05
N LYS A 165 -2.46 -5.58 19.36
CA LYS A 165 -2.05 -6.95 19.68
C LYS A 165 -2.83 -7.53 20.87
N ARG A 166 -3.10 -6.70 21.89
CA ARG A 166 -3.82 -7.06 23.13
C ARG A 166 -5.21 -7.61 22.83
N TYR A 167 -5.97 -6.98 21.94
CA TYR A 167 -7.30 -7.45 21.51
C TYR A 167 -7.29 -8.91 21.03
N TYR A 168 -6.29 -9.29 20.23
CA TYR A 168 -6.19 -10.66 19.73
C TYR A 168 -5.80 -11.66 20.83
N LEU A 169 -4.93 -11.24 21.77
CA LEU A 169 -4.57 -12.04 22.93
C LEU A 169 -5.80 -12.27 23.82
N ASP A 170 -6.57 -11.22 24.10
CA ASP A 170 -7.78 -11.28 24.93
C ASP A 170 -8.84 -12.22 24.33
N LEU A 171 -9.05 -12.16 23.01
CA LEU A 171 -9.96 -13.07 22.31
C LEU A 171 -9.56 -14.55 22.46
N ILE A 172 -8.27 -14.85 22.33
CA ILE A 172 -7.77 -16.23 22.50
C ILE A 172 -7.96 -16.67 23.96
N VAL A 173 -7.62 -15.81 24.92
CA VAL A 173 -7.77 -16.09 26.35
C VAL A 173 -9.24 -16.32 26.72
N ALA A 174 -10.16 -15.49 26.23
CA ALA A 174 -11.59 -15.65 26.45
C ALA A 174 -12.10 -17.00 25.91
N LEU A 175 -11.75 -17.35 24.67
CA LEU A 175 -12.13 -18.62 24.05
C LEU A 175 -11.60 -19.82 24.84
N VAL A 176 -10.34 -19.77 25.29
CA VAL A 176 -9.69 -20.87 26.03
C VAL A 176 -10.25 -20.99 27.45
N LYS A 177 -10.69 -19.88 28.08
CA LYS A 177 -11.35 -19.92 29.39
C LYS A 177 -12.74 -20.51 29.33
N GLU A 178 -13.54 -20.10 28.34
CA GLU A 178 -14.95 -20.48 28.25
C GLU A 178 -15.14 -21.88 27.65
N HIS A 179 -14.26 -22.29 26.75
CA HIS A 179 -14.41 -23.52 25.99
C HIS A 179 -13.15 -24.42 25.98
N GLY A 180 -12.20 -24.19 26.90
CA GLY A 180 -11.00 -25.00 27.07
C GLY A 180 -11.30 -26.47 27.40
N PRO A 181 -10.55 -27.45 26.84
CA PRO A 181 -9.41 -27.32 25.93
C PRO A 181 -9.81 -27.06 24.46
N VAL A 182 -9.13 -26.12 23.78
CA VAL A 182 -9.46 -25.67 22.43
C VAL A 182 -8.40 -26.07 21.39
N SER A 183 -8.83 -26.59 20.25
CA SER A 183 -7.92 -26.93 19.13
C SER A 183 -7.43 -25.70 18.37
N ARG A 184 -6.23 -25.80 17.76
CA ARG A 184 -5.68 -24.74 16.88
C ARG A 184 -6.65 -24.32 15.78
N LYS A 185 -7.37 -25.27 15.17
CA LYS A 185 -8.34 -25.00 14.08
C LYS A 185 -9.46 -24.06 14.54
N LYS A 186 -9.93 -24.19 15.78
CA LYS A 186 -10.99 -23.33 16.34
C LYS A 186 -10.48 -21.91 16.60
N ILE A 187 -9.23 -21.76 17.02
CA ILE A 187 -8.57 -20.46 17.17
C ILE A 187 -8.36 -19.78 15.81
N ASP A 188 -7.93 -20.55 14.80
CA ASP A 188 -7.81 -20.04 13.43
C ASP A 188 -9.18 -19.56 12.89
N GLN A 189 -10.25 -20.30 13.16
CA GLN A 189 -11.62 -19.90 12.80
C GLN A 189 -12.11 -18.64 13.54
N LEU A 190 -11.74 -18.47 14.81
CA LEU A 190 -12.08 -17.26 15.57
C LEU A 190 -11.41 -16.02 14.97
N LEU A 191 -10.15 -16.16 14.53
CA LEU A 191 -9.33 -15.04 14.09
C LEU A 191 -9.38 -14.78 12.58
N SER A 192 -9.84 -15.72 11.76
CA SER A 192 -9.85 -15.63 10.29
C SER A 192 -10.60 -14.40 9.76
N GLY A 193 -11.70 -14.02 10.41
CA GLY A 193 -12.50 -12.82 10.08
C GLY A 193 -12.19 -11.57 10.91
N LYS A 194 -11.16 -11.60 11.76
CA LYS A 194 -10.76 -10.48 12.63
C LYS A 194 -9.35 -9.96 12.34
N LEU A 195 -8.54 -10.75 11.62
CA LEU A 195 -7.24 -10.33 11.13
C LEU A 195 -7.40 -9.48 9.86
N PRO A 196 -6.48 -8.54 9.60
CA PRO A 196 -6.57 -7.67 8.43
C PRO A 196 -6.62 -8.44 7.11
N ASP A 197 -7.51 -8.01 6.21
CA ASP A 197 -7.69 -8.61 4.87
C ASP A 197 -6.46 -8.43 3.99
N VAL A 198 -5.60 -7.46 4.31
CA VAL A 198 -4.34 -7.19 3.62
C VAL A 198 -3.25 -8.24 3.87
N MET A 199 -3.46 -9.13 4.85
CA MET A 199 -2.50 -10.20 5.18
C MET A 199 -2.78 -11.45 4.35
N SER A 200 -1.73 -12.05 3.79
CA SER A 200 -1.86 -13.38 3.16
C SER A 200 -2.16 -14.46 4.21
N GLU A 201 -2.76 -15.57 3.81
CA GLU A 201 -3.05 -16.69 4.72
C GLU A 201 -1.80 -17.20 5.45
N LYS A 202 -0.64 -17.19 4.78
CA LYS A 202 0.65 -17.51 5.42
C LYS A 202 1.01 -16.51 6.52
N GLN A 203 0.83 -15.21 6.28
CA GLN A 203 1.09 -14.17 7.28
C GLN A 203 0.12 -14.25 8.46
N LYS A 204 -1.17 -14.53 8.21
CA LYS A 204 -2.18 -14.75 9.25
C LYS A 204 -1.78 -15.92 10.15
N ASN A 205 -1.41 -17.06 9.55
CA ASN A 205 -1.00 -18.26 10.29
C ASN A 205 0.23 -18.03 11.19
N VAL A 206 1.22 -17.29 10.69
CA VAL A 206 2.41 -16.89 11.47
C VAL A 206 2.02 -15.97 12.63
N LYS A 207 1.13 -15.01 12.40
CA LYS A 207 0.66 -14.10 13.46
C LYS A 207 -0.07 -14.86 14.57
N ILE A 208 -0.97 -15.79 14.23
CA ILE A 208 -1.67 -16.62 15.22
C ILE A 208 -0.69 -17.50 16.00
N HIS A 209 0.30 -18.08 15.31
CA HIS A 209 1.35 -18.86 15.98
C HIS A 209 2.12 -17.99 17.01
N ASN A 210 2.51 -16.77 16.63
CA ASN A 210 3.24 -15.88 17.53
C ASN A 210 2.39 -15.47 18.75
N LEU A 211 1.09 -15.21 18.56
CA LEU A 211 0.17 -14.88 19.66
C LEU A 211 0.05 -16.04 20.67
N LEU A 212 -0.07 -17.28 20.18
CA LEU A 212 -0.15 -18.47 21.05
C LEU A 212 1.17 -18.73 21.79
N SER A 213 2.30 -18.59 21.09
CA SER A 213 3.63 -18.74 21.69
C SER A 213 3.85 -17.72 22.81
N GLU A 214 3.33 -16.51 22.66
CA GLU A 214 3.41 -15.47 23.70
C GLU A 214 2.57 -15.79 24.91
N LEU A 215 1.29 -16.12 24.74
CA LEU A 215 0.40 -16.52 25.84
C LEU A 215 0.93 -17.77 26.57
N SER A 216 1.56 -18.68 25.82
CA SER A 216 2.21 -19.85 26.39
C SER A 216 3.45 -19.49 27.20
N ARG A 217 4.25 -18.51 26.74
CA ARG A 217 5.46 -18.04 27.44
C ARG A 217 5.11 -17.26 28.70
N GLU A 218 4.03 -16.47 28.66
CA GLU A 218 3.47 -15.75 29.80
C GLU A 218 2.69 -16.67 30.75
N GLN A 219 2.68 -17.98 30.48
CA GLN A 219 1.98 -18.99 31.26
C GLN A 219 0.50 -18.68 31.47
N VAL A 220 -0.17 -18.03 30.51
CA VAL A 220 -1.62 -17.75 30.52
C VAL A 220 -2.41 -18.95 29.95
N ILE A 221 -1.82 -19.63 28.97
CA ILE A 221 -2.34 -20.87 28.39
C ILE A 221 -1.23 -21.91 28.35
N CYS A 222 -1.60 -23.20 28.33
CA CYS A 222 -0.66 -24.29 28.07
C CYS A 222 -1.24 -25.28 27.06
N ASN A 223 -0.35 -25.98 26.35
CA ASN A 223 -0.75 -27.04 25.43
C ASN A 223 -0.85 -28.38 26.19
N SER A 224 -2.06 -28.94 26.29
CA SER A 224 -2.33 -30.27 26.82
C SER A 224 -2.41 -31.37 25.75
N GLY A 225 -2.29 -30.99 24.46
CA GLY A 225 -2.25 -31.90 23.33
C GLY A 225 -0.82 -32.21 22.84
N SER A 226 -0.73 -32.93 21.72
CA SER A 226 0.57 -33.21 21.08
C SER A 226 1.07 -31.99 20.30
N ARG A 227 2.36 -32.00 19.89
CA ARG A 227 2.91 -30.96 19.01
C ARG A 227 2.20 -30.89 17.64
N SER A 228 1.70 -32.02 17.13
CA SER A 228 0.99 -32.09 15.85
C SER A 228 -0.51 -31.78 15.97
N LYS A 229 -1.10 -31.96 17.15
CA LYS A 229 -2.51 -31.68 17.45
C LYS A 229 -2.61 -30.93 18.79
N PRO A 230 -2.25 -29.63 18.81
CA PRO A 230 -2.25 -28.87 20.05
C PRO A 230 -3.68 -28.62 20.54
N LEU A 231 -3.85 -28.76 21.87
CA LEU A 231 -5.07 -28.45 22.61
C LEU A 231 -4.70 -27.43 23.69
N TRP A 232 -5.22 -26.22 23.58
CA TRP A 232 -4.89 -25.11 24.47
C TRP A 232 -5.87 -25.00 25.61
N GLN A 233 -5.36 -24.94 26.84
CA GLN A 233 -6.14 -24.80 28.07
C GLN A 233 -5.59 -23.65 28.93
N SER A 234 -6.44 -23.06 29.76
CA SER A 234 -6.02 -22.02 30.70
C SER A 234 -5.18 -22.63 31.82
N THR A 235 -4.17 -21.90 32.27
CA THR A 235 -3.40 -22.20 33.48
C THR A 235 -3.99 -21.42 34.65
N MET A 236 -3.98 -21.99 35.86
CA MET A 236 -4.52 -21.36 37.06
C MET A 236 -3.70 -20.13 37.51
N ILE A 237 -2.38 -20.13 37.24
CA ILE A 237 -1.42 -19.13 37.72
C ILE A 237 -1.34 -17.88 36.83
N GLY A 238 -1.37 -18.04 35.50
CA GLY A 238 -1.27 -16.89 34.58
C GLY A 238 -2.55 -16.08 34.46
N ASN A 239 -3.69 -16.66 34.85
CA ASN A 239 -4.99 -16.02 34.73
C ASN A 239 -5.16 -14.83 35.69
N GLU A 240 -4.67 -14.96 36.93
CA GLU A 240 -4.72 -13.89 37.93
C GLU A 240 -3.80 -12.71 37.60
N ASN A 241 -2.63 -12.98 37.01
CA ASN A 241 -1.68 -11.95 36.58
C ASN A 241 -2.15 -11.21 35.32
N TYR A 242 -2.73 -11.92 34.36
CA TYR A 242 -3.25 -11.31 33.13
C TYR A 242 -4.42 -10.35 33.39
N GLN A 243 -5.26 -10.62 34.39
CA GLN A 243 -6.36 -9.73 34.79
C GLN A 243 -5.92 -8.47 35.55
N ARG A 244 -4.76 -8.49 36.21
CA ARG A 244 -4.20 -7.30 36.86
C ARG A 244 -3.63 -6.31 35.85
N GLU A 245 -2.91 -6.79 34.84
CA GLU A 245 -2.32 -5.94 33.78
C GLU A 245 -3.32 -5.43 32.73
N SER A 246 -4.59 -5.84 32.76
CA SER A 246 -5.61 -5.40 31.80
C SER A 246 -6.55 -4.32 32.37
N LYS A 247 -6.36 -3.93 33.64
CA LYS A 247 -7.12 -2.87 34.31
C LYS A 247 -6.36 -1.55 34.46
N ASP A 248 -5.06 -1.52 34.15
CA ASP A 248 -4.20 -0.33 34.08
C ASP A 248 -4.03 0.13 32.62
#